data_AF-A0A0J9EYS6-F1
#
_entry.id   AF-A0A0J9EYS6-F1
#
_cell.length_a   1.000
_cell.length_b   1.000
_cell.length_c   1.000
_cell.angle_alpha   90.00
_cell.angle_beta   90.00
_cell.angle_gamma   90.00
#
_symmetry.space_group_name_H-M   'P 1'
#
loop_
_entity.id
_entity.type
_entity.pdbx_description
1 polymer ?
#
loop_
_entity_poly.entity_id
_entity_poly.type
_entity_poly.pdbx_seq_one_letter_code
_entity_poly.pdbx_strand_id
1 'polypeptide(L)'
;AVNSTRWALFNALKATGLSVSTGSGGQTKFNRTRLNILKSHWLDAACVGKVESLKVLTKQPLLLKAMGHGTRQRCRVNRFGFPVGHAPKAKFFQGFQTGDIVKAAIPKGKFSGHYVGRIAIRFRPSFVLQLPNSKFDVHPKYLIPVQKHDGFSYSF
;
A
#
# COMPACT_ATOMS: atom_id res chain seq x y z
N ALA A 1 -28.42 5.65 7.33
CA ALA A 1 -27.04 5.20 7.62
C ALA A 1 -25.97 6.24 7.23
N VAL A 2 -25.93 6.76 6.00
CA VAL A 2 -24.86 7.70 5.56
C VAL A 2 -24.98 9.11 6.16
N ASN A 3 -26.19 9.59 6.45
CA ASN A 3 -26.39 10.95 6.98
C ASN A 3 -26.01 11.10 8.46
N SER A 4 -26.19 10.06 9.28
CA SER A 4 -25.85 10.09 10.71
C SER A 4 -24.34 10.06 10.94
N THR A 5 -23.59 9.33 10.11
CA THR A 5 -22.12 9.29 10.19
C THR A 5 -21.47 10.59 9.73
N ARG A 6 -22.10 11.33 8.80
CA ARG A 6 -21.56 12.61 8.28
C ARG A 6 -21.43 13.67 9.37
N TRP A 7 -22.48 13.88 10.17
CA TRP A 7 -22.45 14.89 11.24
C TRP A 7 -21.56 14.48 12.41
N ALA A 8 -21.56 13.20 12.76
CA ALA A 8 -20.64 12.67 13.77
C ALA A 8 -19.17 12.91 13.37
N LEU A 9 -18.82 12.61 12.12
CA LEU A 9 -17.48 12.87 11.58
C LEU A 9 -17.14 14.36 11.57
N PHE A 10 -18.05 15.21 11.09
CA PHE A 10 -17.81 16.66 11.04
C PHE A 10 -17.60 17.25 12.43
N ASN A 11 -18.42 16.87 13.41
CA ASN A 11 -18.29 17.34 14.78
C ASN A 11 -16.98 16.83 15.43
N ALA A 12 -16.60 15.58 15.17
CA ALA A 12 -15.32 15.04 15.62
C ALA A 12 -14.12 15.77 15.01
N LEU A 13 -14.16 16.11 13.71
CA LEU A 13 -13.11 16.90 13.06
C LEU A 13 -13.07 18.32 13.61
N LYS A 14 -14.22 18.96 13.84
CA LYS A 14 -14.28 20.28 14.45
C LYS A 14 -13.68 20.32 15.85
N ALA A 15 -13.87 19.27 16.64
CA ALA A 15 -13.32 19.17 18.00
C ALA A 15 -11.77 19.19 18.03
N THR A 16 -11.10 18.96 16.90
CA THR A 16 -9.63 19.09 16.81
C THR A 16 -9.14 20.54 16.86
N GLY A 17 -10.03 21.53 16.70
CA GLY A 17 -9.68 22.95 16.63
C GLY A 17 -9.14 23.40 15.27
N LEU A 18 -8.98 22.48 14.30
CA LEU A 18 -8.57 22.82 12.94
C LEU A 18 -9.73 23.41 12.12
N SER A 19 -9.40 24.21 11.11
CA SER A 19 -10.41 24.74 10.18
C SER A 19 -10.99 23.60 9.34
N VAL A 20 -12.31 23.39 9.44
CA VAL A 20 -13.02 22.34 8.72
C VAL A 20 -14.06 22.97 7.80
N SER A 21 -13.90 22.76 6.50
CA SER A 21 -14.89 23.10 5.47
C SER A 21 -15.55 21.86 4.90
N THR A 22 -16.80 21.96 4.49
CA THR A 22 -17.54 20.91 3.78
C THR A 22 -17.85 21.33 2.35
N GLY A 23 -18.09 20.36 1.47
CA GLY A 23 -18.54 20.58 0.10
C GLY A 23 -19.64 19.57 -0.25
N SER A 24 -20.56 19.96 -1.12
CA SER A 24 -21.58 19.05 -1.63
C SER A 24 -21.05 18.26 -2.82
N GLY A 25 -21.56 17.05 -3.05
CA GLY A 25 -21.22 16.27 -4.25
C GLY A 25 -21.63 16.98 -5.55
N GLY A 26 -22.69 17.80 -5.51
CA GLY A 26 -23.09 18.67 -6.61
C GLY A 26 -22.04 19.74 -6.93
N GLN A 27 -21.49 20.39 -5.89
CA GLN A 27 -20.41 21.36 -6.05
C GLN A 27 -19.14 20.72 -6.61
N THR A 28 -18.76 19.53 -6.12
CA THR A 28 -17.63 18.77 -6.68
C THR A 28 -17.83 18.46 -8.17
N LYS A 29 -19.02 18.01 -8.56
CA LYS A 29 -19.37 17.76 -9.97
C LYS A 29 -19.30 19.05 -10.79
N PHE A 30 -19.84 20.16 -10.28
CA PHE A 30 -19.80 21.46 -10.94
C PHE A 30 -18.37 21.95 -11.17
N ASN A 31 -17.52 21.94 -10.13
CA ASN A 31 -16.11 22.33 -10.24
C ASN A 31 -15.38 21.48 -11.27
N ARG A 32 -15.56 20.15 -11.21
CA ARG A 32 -14.94 19.22 -12.15
C ARG A 32 -15.33 19.51 -13.60
N THR A 33 -16.61 19.73 -13.88
CA THR A 33 -17.10 20.05 -15.23
C THR A 33 -16.60 21.42 -15.70
N ARG A 34 -16.71 22.46 -14.87
CA ARG A 34 -16.29 23.83 -15.20
C ARG A 34 -14.78 23.92 -15.49
N LEU A 35 -13.98 23.14 -14.77
CA LEU A 35 -12.51 23.08 -14.93
C LEU A 35 -12.06 22.04 -15.96
N ASN A 36 -12.99 21.38 -16.66
CA ASN A 36 -12.72 20.35 -17.67
C ASN A 36 -11.82 19.19 -17.16
N ILE A 37 -12.10 18.72 -15.95
CA ILE A 37 -11.35 17.64 -15.30
C ILE A 37 -12.04 16.29 -15.52
N LEU A 38 -11.27 15.29 -15.97
CA LEU A 38 -11.75 13.92 -16.11
C LEU A 38 -12.07 13.31 -14.75
N LYS A 39 -13.17 12.56 -14.68
CA LYS A 39 -13.61 11.89 -13.45
C LYS A 39 -12.59 10.82 -13.05
N SER A 40 -12.01 10.96 -11.86
CA SER A 40 -11.20 9.94 -11.21
C SER A 40 -11.19 10.18 -9.70
N HIS A 41 -11.02 9.14 -8.89
CA HIS A 41 -11.10 9.29 -7.43
C HIS A 41 -10.15 10.35 -6.85
N TRP A 42 -8.93 10.45 -7.37
CA TRP A 42 -7.93 11.40 -6.87
C TRP A 42 -8.15 12.84 -7.39
N LEU A 43 -8.65 13.01 -8.61
CA LEU A 43 -8.99 14.34 -9.15
C LEU A 43 -10.30 14.88 -8.55
N ASP A 44 -11.26 14.00 -8.28
CA ASP A 44 -12.53 14.38 -7.65
C ASP A 44 -12.29 14.98 -6.26
N ALA A 45 -11.30 14.46 -5.51
CA ALA A 45 -10.90 15.00 -4.21
C ALA A 45 -10.38 16.45 -4.31
N ALA A 46 -9.62 16.78 -5.35
CA ALA A 46 -9.13 18.14 -5.60
C ALA A 46 -10.24 19.12 -6.03
N CYS A 47 -11.42 18.61 -6.41
CA CYS A 47 -12.58 19.42 -6.80
C CYS A 47 -13.54 19.72 -5.64
N VAL A 48 -13.26 19.25 -4.41
CA VAL A 48 -14.13 19.44 -3.25
C VAL A 48 -14.03 20.87 -2.70
N GLY A 49 -15.18 21.49 -2.42
CA GLY A 49 -15.26 22.82 -1.79
C GLY A 49 -15.19 23.98 -2.79
N LYS A 50 -14.66 25.12 -2.36
CA LYS A 50 -14.49 26.31 -3.20
C LYS A 50 -13.17 26.19 -3.96
N VAL A 51 -13.25 25.95 -5.26
CA VAL A 51 -12.08 25.76 -6.14
C VAL A 51 -12.21 26.68 -7.34
N GLU A 52 -11.37 27.71 -7.40
CA GLU A 52 -11.39 28.70 -8.48
C GLU A 52 -10.72 28.18 -9.75
N SER A 53 -9.52 27.62 -9.60
CA SER A 53 -8.73 27.01 -10.66
C SER A 53 -8.00 25.77 -10.14
N LEU A 54 -7.72 24.82 -11.03
CA LEU A 54 -6.91 23.64 -10.72
C LEU A 54 -6.03 23.32 -11.93
N LYS A 55 -4.74 23.10 -11.68
CA LYS A 55 -3.78 22.64 -12.69
C LYS A 55 -3.25 21.26 -12.31
N VAL A 56 -3.47 20.28 -13.18
CA VAL A 56 -2.97 18.91 -12.97
C VAL A 56 -1.55 18.82 -13.51
N LEU A 57 -0.58 18.54 -12.62
CA LEU A 57 0.85 18.50 -12.96
C LEU A 57 1.39 17.09 -13.22
N THR A 58 0.61 16.05 -12.91
CA THR A 58 0.99 14.65 -13.12
C THR A 58 -0.11 13.89 -13.85
N LYS A 59 0.30 13.00 -14.75
CA LYS A 59 -0.58 12.03 -15.41
C LYS A 59 -0.45 10.62 -14.83
N GLN A 60 0.53 10.41 -13.94
CA GLN A 60 0.89 9.11 -13.38
C GLN A 60 0.95 9.24 -11.85
N PRO A 61 -0.20 9.21 -11.15
CA PRO A 61 -0.21 9.24 -9.70
C PRO A 61 0.41 7.96 -9.13
N LEU A 62 1.06 8.08 -7.97
CA LEU A 62 1.51 6.91 -7.22
C LEU A 62 0.30 6.23 -6.58
N LEU A 63 0.05 4.98 -6.95
CA LEU A 63 -1.01 4.15 -6.41
C LEU A 63 -0.52 3.45 -5.14
N LEU A 64 -1.23 3.70 -4.04
CA LEU A 64 -0.99 3.09 -2.74
C LEU A 64 -2.09 2.09 -2.43
N LYS A 65 -1.69 0.89 -2.03
CA LYS A 65 -2.62 -0.13 -1.51
C LYS A 65 -2.19 -0.53 -0.11
N ALA A 66 -3.12 -0.43 0.84
CA ALA A 66 -2.91 -0.91 2.19
C ALA A 66 -2.81 -2.45 2.19
N MET A 67 -1.74 -2.98 2.80
CA MET A 67 -1.42 -4.42 2.81
C MET A 67 -1.71 -5.10 4.15
N GLY A 68 -2.26 -4.36 5.12
CA GLY A 68 -2.59 -4.85 6.46
C GLY A 68 -1.35 -5.16 7.32
N HIS A 69 -1.59 -5.67 8.53
CA HIS A 69 -0.54 -5.93 9.55
C HIS A 69 -0.12 -7.41 9.66
N GLY A 70 -0.36 -8.20 8.62
CA GLY A 70 -0.12 -9.65 8.62
C GLY A 70 -1.15 -10.43 9.45
N THR A 71 -0.96 -11.75 9.54
CA THR A 71 -1.87 -12.63 10.30
C THR A 71 -1.39 -12.83 11.74
N ARG A 72 -2.34 -12.79 12.69
CA ARG A 72 -2.11 -13.18 14.09
C ARG A 72 -2.17 -14.68 14.29
N GLN A 73 -2.73 -15.43 13.34
CA GLN A 73 -2.77 -16.89 13.42
C GLN A 73 -1.37 -17.46 13.23
N ARG A 74 -0.85 -18.10 14.28
CA ARG A 74 0.52 -18.65 14.29
C ARG A 74 0.54 -20.15 14.09
N CYS A 75 -0.47 -20.86 14.59
CA CYS A 75 -0.66 -22.27 14.33
C CYS A 75 -1.24 -22.45 12.92
N ARG A 76 -0.49 -23.13 12.07
CA ARG A 76 -0.97 -23.63 10.78
C ARG A 76 -1.71 -24.93 11.04
N VAL A 77 -2.94 -25.00 10.56
CA VAL A 77 -3.80 -26.19 10.70
C VAL A 77 -3.95 -26.88 9.36
N ASN A 78 -4.21 -28.19 9.37
CA ASN A 78 -4.64 -28.91 8.18
C ASN A 78 -6.11 -28.59 7.86
N ARG A 79 -6.63 -29.18 6.77
CA ARG A 79 -8.03 -29.05 6.35
C ARG A 79 -9.07 -29.49 7.40
N PHE A 80 -8.66 -30.24 8.43
CA PHE A 80 -9.50 -30.74 9.52
C PHE A 80 -9.31 -29.96 10.83
N GLY A 81 -8.49 -28.90 10.83
CA GLY A 81 -8.26 -28.06 12.01
C GLY A 81 -7.12 -28.53 12.94
N PHE A 82 -6.44 -29.64 12.63
CA PHE A 82 -5.34 -30.11 13.48
C PHE A 82 -4.04 -29.33 13.23
N PRO A 83 -3.26 -28.99 14.27
CA PRO A 83 -1.96 -28.33 14.14
C PRO A 83 -0.96 -29.11 13.28
N VAL A 84 -0.36 -28.46 12.29
CA VAL A 84 0.70 -29.03 11.43
C VAL A 84 2.02 -28.26 11.58
N GLY A 85 1.98 -27.05 12.13
CA GLY A 85 3.20 -26.30 12.41
C GLY A 85 2.96 -24.92 12.96
N HIS A 86 4.03 -24.28 13.43
CA HIS A 86 3.98 -22.96 14.03
C HIS A 86 4.86 -21.96 13.28
N ALA A 87 4.29 -20.82 12.90
CA ALA A 87 5.07 -19.71 12.37
C ALA A 87 5.94 -19.07 13.49
N PRO A 88 7.21 -18.70 13.21
CA PRO A 88 8.12 -18.09 14.21
C PRO A 88 7.70 -16.69 14.67
N LYS A 89 7.84 -16.37 15.97
CA LYS A 89 7.40 -15.08 16.60
C LYS A 89 8.16 -13.88 16.08
N ALA A 90 9.42 -14.07 15.72
CA ALA A 90 10.22 -13.04 15.09
C ALA A 90 9.53 -12.47 13.85
N LYS A 91 9.68 -11.16 13.63
CA LYS A 91 9.22 -10.46 12.42
C LYS A 91 10.33 -10.26 11.40
N PHE A 92 11.58 -10.29 11.87
CA PHE A 92 12.77 -10.00 11.08
C PHE A 92 13.66 -11.23 10.97
N PHE A 93 14.35 -11.36 9.83
CA PHE A 93 15.41 -12.33 9.63
C PHE A 93 16.49 -11.72 8.73
N GLN A 94 17.75 -11.79 9.15
CA GLN A 94 18.91 -11.19 8.46
C GLN A 94 18.71 -9.71 8.08
N GLY A 95 18.05 -8.93 8.94
CA GLY A 95 17.82 -7.49 8.73
C GLY A 95 16.63 -7.14 7.83
N PHE A 96 15.87 -8.14 7.35
CA PHE A 96 14.71 -7.95 6.48
C PHE A 96 13.41 -8.37 7.15
N GLN A 97 12.29 -7.79 6.71
CA GLN A 97 10.93 -8.20 7.06
C GLN A 97 10.07 -8.40 5.80
N THR A 98 9.05 -9.26 5.90
CA THR A 98 8.03 -9.40 4.84
C THR A 98 7.37 -8.05 4.57
N GLY A 99 7.38 -7.64 3.31
CA GLY A 99 6.85 -6.37 2.85
C GLY A 99 7.91 -5.30 2.58
N ASP A 100 9.17 -5.53 2.95
CA ASP A 100 10.28 -4.67 2.53
C ASP A 100 10.39 -4.65 0.99
N ILE A 101 10.74 -3.50 0.42
CA ILE A 101 11.10 -3.34 -0.98
C ILE A 101 12.62 -3.37 -1.10
N VAL A 102 13.11 -4.20 -2.01
CA VAL A 102 14.54 -4.43 -2.20
C VAL A 102 14.92 -4.35 -3.68
N LYS A 103 16.18 -4.00 -3.92
CA LYS A 103 16.89 -4.27 -5.17
C LYS A 103 17.58 -5.62 -5.04
N ALA A 104 17.35 -6.52 -5.98
CA ALA A 104 18.09 -7.78 -6.08
C ALA A 104 19.09 -7.68 -7.23
N ALA A 105 20.37 -7.93 -6.96
CA ALA A 105 21.44 -7.99 -7.95
C ALA A 105 22.04 -9.39 -7.97
N ILE A 106 21.59 -10.23 -8.92
CA ILE A 106 21.91 -11.66 -8.95
C ILE A 106 22.95 -11.90 -10.06
N PRO A 107 24.17 -12.34 -9.73
CA PRO A 107 25.27 -12.38 -10.69
C PRO A 107 25.19 -13.55 -11.69
N LYS A 108 24.65 -14.71 -11.29
CA LYS A 108 24.65 -15.95 -12.09
C LYS A 108 23.43 -16.81 -11.79
N GLY A 109 23.10 -17.72 -12.71
CA GLY A 109 22.03 -18.72 -12.58
C GLY A 109 20.73 -18.36 -13.31
N LYS A 110 19.69 -19.17 -13.12
CA LYS A 110 18.40 -19.05 -13.84
C LYS A 110 17.75 -17.66 -13.74
N PHE A 111 17.93 -16.98 -12.61
CA PHE A 111 17.36 -15.66 -12.33
C PHE A 111 18.45 -14.59 -12.25
N SER A 112 19.54 -14.70 -13.02
CA SER A 112 20.56 -13.66 -13.09
C SER A 112 19.99 -12.36 -13.64
N GLY A 113 20.33 -11.24 -13.00
CA GLY A 113 19.84 -9.93 -13.40
C GLY A 113 19.59 -8.98 -12.23
N HIS A 114 19.01 -7.83 -12.55
CA HIS A 114 18.64 -6.79 -11.60
C HIS A 114 17.12 -6.69 -11.49
N TYR A 115 16.61 -6.72 -10.27
CA TYR A 115 15.18 -6.68 -10.00
C TYR A 115 14.88 -5.71 -8.88
N VAL A 116 13.67 -5.14 -8.91
CA VAL A 116 13.12 -4.37 -7.80
C VAL A 116 11.77 -4.96 -7.46
N GLY A 117 11.57 -5.28 -6.19
CA GLY A 117 10.34 -5.94 -5.78
C GLY A 117 10.18 -6.01 -4.28
N ARG A 118 8.98 -6.40 -3.87
CA ARG A 118 8.66 -6.68 -2.47
C ARG A 118 9.12 -8.08 -2.11
N ILE A 119 9.62 -8.27 -0.90
CA ILE A 119 10.00 -9.59 -0.41
C ILE A 119 9.00 -10.16 0.60
N ALA A 120 8.84 -11.47 0.58
CA ALA A 120 8.33 -12.23 1.71
C ALA A 120 9.46 -13.05 2.32
N ILE A 121 9.79 -12.78 3.57
CA ILE A 121 10.87 -13.47 4.25
C ILE A 121 10.45 -14.90 4.61
N ARG A 122 11.44 -15.76 4.73
CA ARG A 122 11.34 -17.04 5.41
C ARG A 122 12.41 -17.05 6.50
N PHE A 123 12.23 -17.83 7.55
CA PHE A 123 13.26 -17.99 8.60
C PHE A 123 14.37 -18.95 8.15
N ARG A 124 14.90 -18.68 6.95
CA ARG A 124 16.00 -19.34 6.25
C ARG A 124 16.50 -18.39 5.17
N PRO A 125 17.76 -18.50 4.70
CA PRO A 125 18.34 -17.55 3.75
C PRO A 125 17.84 -17.77 2.30
N SER A 126 16.53 -17.74 2.12
CA SER A 126 15.80 -17.90 0.86
C SER A 126 14.46 -17.16 0.99
N PHE A 127 14.42 -15.94 0.46
CA PHE A 127 13.25 -15.06 0.50
C PHE A 127 12.52 -15.11 -0.83
N VAL A 128 11.20 -14.94 -0.81
CA VAL A 128 10.42 -14.83 -2.05
C VAL A 128 10.49 -13.38 -2.51
N LEU A 129 11.07 -13.12 -3.67
CA LEU A 129 10.96 -11.84 -4.36
C LEU A 129 9.69 -11.86 -5.22
N GLN A 130 8.83 -10.86 -5.03
CA GLN A 130 7.61 -10.67 -5.80
C GLN A 130 7.83 -9.62 -6.89
N LEU A 131 7.57 -10.03 -8.13
CA LEU A 131 7.53 -9.19 -9.32
C LEU A 131 6.08 -9.09 -9.82
N PRO A 132 5.76 -8.16 -10.73
CA PRO A 132 4.39 -8.00 -11.26
C PRO A 132 3.80 -9.30 -11.83
N ASN A 133 4.61 -10.07 -12.56
CA ASN A 133 4.13 -11.25 -13.31
C ASN A 133 4.71 -12.57 -12.79
N SER A 134 5.61 -12.53 -11.81
CA SER A 134 6.31 -13.73 -11.35
C SER A 134 6.79 -13.59 -9.91
N LYS A 135 7.20 -14.70 -9.33
CA LYS A 135 7.87 -14.74 -8.03
C LYS A 135 8.92 -15.82 -8.05
N PHE A 136 10.04 -15.57 -7.38
CA PHE A 136 11.09 -16.57 -7.23
C PHE A 136 11.83 -16.40 -5.92
N ASP A 137 12.57 -17.42 -5.54
CA ASP A 137 13.34 -17.43 -4.29
C ASP A 137 14.74 -16.85 -4.54
N VAL A 138 15.17 -15.94 -3.66
CA VAL A 138 16.47 -15.25 -3.73
C VAL A 138 17.16 -15.26 -2.36
N HIS A 139 18.48 -15.43 -2.38
CA HIS A 139 19.27 -15.37 -1.17
C HIS A 139 19.43 -13.91 -0.71
N PRO A 140 19.24 -13.59 0.58
CA PRO A 140 19.31 -12.23 1.13
C PRO A 140 20.64 -11.49 0.87
N LYS A 141 21.76 -12.21 0.76
CA LYS A 141 23.06 -11.63 0.36
C LYS A 141 23.05 -10.85 -0.98
N TYR A 142 22.11 -11.13 -1.86
CA TYR A 142 21.95 -10.43 -3.15
C TYR A 142 20.94 -9.27 -3.07
N LEU A 143 20.39 -9.00 -1.88
CA LEU A 143 19.36 -8.00 -1.68
C LEU A 143 19.94 -6.74 -1.04
N ILE A 144 19.55 -5.59 -1.59
CA ILE A 144 19.86 -4.27 -1.08
C ILE A 144 18.53 -3.63 -0.70
N PRO A 145 18.33 -3.20 0.57
CA PRO A 145 17.09 -2.58 1.00
C PRO A 145 16.87 -1.24 0.27
N VAL A 146 15.65 -1.01 -0.21
CA VAL A 146 15.22 0.27 -0.80
C VAL A 146 14.25 0.98 0.13
N GLN A 147 13.27 0.26 0.65
CA GLN A 147 12.26 0.80 1.56
C GLN A 147 11.84 -0.27 2.56
N LYS A 148 11.75 0.12 3.83
CA LYS A 148 11.25 -0.76 4.89
C LYS A 148 9.73 -0.84 4.88
N HIS A 149 9.20 -1.94 5.37
CA HIS A 149 7.76 -2.16 5.47
C HIS A 149 7.06 -1.04 6.27
N ASP A 150 6.12 -0.37 5.62
CA ASP A 150 5.28 0.71 6.18
C ASP A 150 3.78 0.41 6.11
N GLY A 151 3.42 -0.83 5.74
CA GLY A 151 2.03 -1.26 5.60
C GLY A 151 1.40 -1.00 4.23
N PHE A 152 2.11 -0.39 3.29
CA PHE A 152 1.59 -0.12 1.94
C PHE A 152 2.37 -0.88 0.87
N SER A 153 1.73 -1.10 -0.28
CA SER A 153 2.38 -1.42 -1.54
C SER A 153 2.22 -0.27 -2.51
N TYR A 154 3.22 -0.10 -3.36
CA TYR A 154 3.38 1.04 -4.25
C TYR A 154 3.37 0.56 -5.70
N SER A 155 2.61 1.23 -6.55
CA SER A 155 2.59 1.03 -8.01
C SER A 155 2.26 2.34 -8.72
N PHE A 156 2.32 2.35 -10.04
CA PHE A 156 1.89 3.47 -10.88
C PHE A 156 0.79 3.02 -11.84
#